data_AF-A0A2N5YUK2-F1
#
_entry.id   AF-A0A2N5YUK2-F1
#
_cell.length_a   1.000
_cell.length_b   1.000
_cell.length_c   1.000
_cell.angle_alpha   90.00
_cell.angle_beta   90.00
_cell.angle_gamma   90.00
#
_symmetry.space_group_name_H-M   'P 1'
#
loop_
_entity.id
_entity.type
_entity.pdbx_description
1 polymer ?
#
loop_
_entity_poly.entity_id
_entity_poly.type
_entity_poly.pdbx_seq_one_letter_code
_entity_poly.pdbx_strand_id
1 'polypeptide(L)'
;MPSNNYEKNKYSILSHVSILEDFKKTKIENKSSFYGNMKCRYIPLFISDYTFCYKDWDEFHTYDYLNTYYKIGFGIRDEGQALKNKSDNSNEELLELQKEYYDSNFEFTIESYDLLSVTNFNSITEDKKLEVSNEMIVSDVIFKIGSDYGLNIGYLIGEQIKLEGSELDRKCDIIRDYAANYSIEIVLTIPEGYTISDISPLITIVENE
;
A
#
# COMPACT_ATOMS: atom_id res chain seq x y z
N MET A 1 -9.48 -5.30 21.33
CA MET A 1 -8.72 -5.74 20.13
C MET A 1 -9.59 -5.52 18.90
N PRO A 2 -9.12 -4.87 17.82
CA PRO A 2 -9.83 -4.92 16.56
C PRO A 2 -9.89 -6.41 16.21
N SER A 3 -11.08 -6.94 15.98
CA SER A 3 -11.28 -8.39 16.01
C SER A 3 -10.26 -9.14 15.15
N ASN A 4 -9.79 -10.32 15.58
CA ASN A 4 -8.97 -11.22 14.77
C ASN A 4 -9.74 -11.84 13.56
N ASN A 5 -10.79 -11.18 13.10
CA ASN A 5 -11.60 -11.56 11.95
C ASN A 5 -11.10 -10.79 10.72
N TYR A 6 -10.81 -11.51 9.64
CA TYR A 6 -10.41 -10.94 8.35
C TYR A 6 -11.43 -9.93 7.80
N GLU A 7 -12.71 -10.06 8.15
CA GLU A 7 -13.76 -9.14 7.73
C GLU A 7 -13.60 -7.72 8.29
N LYS A 8 -12.86 -7.57 9.39
CA LYS A 8 -12.60 -6.27 10.03
C LYS A 8 -11.21 -5.72 9.75
N ASN A 9 -10.27 -6.57 9.31
CA ASN A 9 -8.91 -6.17 8.93
C ASN A 9 -8.76 -6.21 7.41
N LYS A 10 -9.30 -5.20 6.75
CA LYS A 10 -9.33 -5.08 5.29
C LYS A 10 -8.32 -4.05 4.81
N TYR A 11 -7.64 -4.38 3.74
CA TYR A 11 -6.90 -3.45 2.90
C TYR A 11 -7.43 -3.58 1.47
N SER A 12 -7.87 -2.46 0.90
CA SER A 12 -8.24 -2.39 -0.50
C SER A 12 -7.42 -1.31 -1.22
N ILE A 13 -7.08 -1.55 -2.47
CA ILE A 13 -6.47 -0.55 -3.35
C ILE A 13 -7.12 -0.62 -4.73
N LEU A 14 -7.46 0.54 -5.26
CA LEU A 14 -7.86 0.73 -6.65
C LEU A 14 -6.78 1.56 -7.34
N SER A 15 -6.11 0.96 -8.31
CA SER A 15 -5.00 1.56 -9.06
C SER A 15 -5.44 1.85 -10.50
N HIS A 16 -5.45 3.12 -10.89
CA HIS A 16 -5.58 3.50 -12.29
C HIS A 16 -4.18 3.63 -12.90
N VAL A 17 -3.93 2.86 -13.96
CA VAL A 17 -2.60 2.69 -14.55
C VAL A 17 -2.64 3.23 -15.98
N SER A 18 -1.71 4.11 -16.31
CA SER A 18 -1.57 4.68 -17.66
C SER A 18 -0.12 4.73 -18.09
N ILE A 19 0.12 4.41 -19.36
CA ILE A 19 1.45 4.44 -19.96
C ILE A 19 1.74 5.86 -20.44
N LEU A 20 2.90 6.41 -20.09
CA LEU A 20 3.33 7.71 -20.60
C LEU A 20 3.75 7.61 -22.08
N GLU A 21 3.69 8.74 -22.80
CA GLU A 21 3.89 8.78 -24.26
C GLU A 21 5.23 8.20 -24.74
N ASP A 22 6.24 8.17 -23.89
CA ASP A 22 7.56 7.63 -24.21
C ASP A 22 7.68 6.11 -24.06
N PHE A 23 6.65 5.44 -23.54
CA PHE A 23 6.62 4.00 -23.23
C PHE A 23 7.77 3.54 -22.33
N LYS A 24 8.32 4.43 -21.51
CA LYS A 24 9.36 4.09 -20.52
C LYS A 24 8.82 4.12 -19.11
N LYS A 25 7.79 4.94 -18.88
CA LYS A 25 7.26 5.22 -17.57
C LYS A 25 5.77 4.96 -17.52
N THR A 26 5.30 4.60 -16.34
CA THR A 26 3.89 4.34 -16.04
C THR A 26 3.45 5.31 -14.95
N LYS A 27 2.31 5.96 -15.15
CA LYS A 27 1.63 6.72 -14.12
C LYS A 27 0.62 5.82 -13.41
N ILE A 28 0.62 5.84 -12.09
CA ILE A 28 -0.28 5.07 -11.23
C ILE A 28 -0.97 6.03 -10.26
N GLU A 29 -2.31 6.01 -10.27
CA GLU A 29 -3.14 6.75 -9.33
C GLU A 29 -3.86 5.76 -8.42
N ASN A 30 -3.51 5.77 -7.13
CA ASN A 30 -4.05 4.84 -6.15
C ASN A 30 -5.10 5.49 -5.27
N LYS A 31 -6.15 4.72 -4.98
CA LYS A 31 -7.08 4.97 -3.87
C LYS A 31 -7.06 3.76 -2.95
N SER A 32 -6.45 3.93 -1.79
CA SER A 32 -6.28 2.89 -0.78
C SER A 32 -7.23 3.10 0.39
N SER A 33 -7.76 2.00 0.93
CA SER A 33 -8.55 2.03 2.16
C SER A 33 -8.11 0.94 3.15
N PHE A 34 -8.02 1.31 4.42
CA PHE A 34 -7.50 0.45 5.48
C PHE A 34 -8.43 0.45 6.69
N TYR A 35 -8.73 -0.76 7.18
CA TYR A 35 -9.61 -1.01 8.32
C TYR A 35 -8.87 -1.77 9.43
N GLY A 36 -9.31 -1.59 10.68
CA GLY A 36 -8.80 -2.34 11.83
C GLY A 36 -7.28 -2.27 11.96
N ASN A 37 -6.62 -3.42 12.13
CA ASN A 37 -5.16 -3.48 12.28
C ASN A 37 -4.38 -3.01 11.02
N MET A 38 -4.97 -3.05 9.82
CA MET A 38 -4.33 -2.52 8.62
C MET A 38 -4.11 -1.01 8.74
N LYS A 39 -5.07 -0.30 9.35
CA LYS A 39 -4.94 1.14 9.55
C LYS A 39 -3.69 1.48 10.36
N CYS A 40 -3.52 0.84 11.52
CA CYS A 40 -2.36 1.05 12.38
C CYS A 40 -1.04 0.70 11.67
N ARG A 41 -1.04 -0.35 10.85
CA ARG A 41 0.14 -0.78 10.07
C ARG A 41 0.56 0.25 9.03
N TYR A 42 -0.38 0.88 8.35
CA TYR A 42 -0.10 1.69 7.15
C TYR A 42 -0.07 3.21 7.40
N ILE A 43 -0.63 3.73 8.50
CA ILE A 43 -0.56 5.17 8.84
C ILE A 43 0.88 5.73 8.77
N PRO A 44 1.91 5.07 9.34
CA PRO A 44 3.26 5.62 9.35
C PRO A 44 3.86 5.88 7.97
N LEU A 45 3.37 5.21 6.92
CA LEU A 45 3.84 5.44 5.56
C LEU A 45 3.39 6.80 5.01
N PHE A 46 2.24 7.32 5.46
CA PHE A 46 1.61 8.49 4.85
C PHE A 46 1.70 9.74 5.71
N ILE A 47 1.95 9.58 7.01
CA ILE A 47 1.97 10.68 7.98
C ILE A 47 3.20 10.52 8.87
N SER A 48 4.13 11.47 8.74
CA SER A 48 5.32 11.59 9.59
C SER A 48 5.05 12.22 10.97
N ASP A 49 3.85 12.74 11.22
CA ASP A 49 3.48 13.32 12.51
C ASP A 49 3.00 12.21 13.47
N TYR A 50 3.95 11.73 14.27
CA TYR A 50 3.79 10.70 15.31
C TYR A 50 2.86 11.12 16.48
N THR A 51 2.21 12.29 16.39
CA THR A 51 1.20 12.75 17.35
C THR A 51 -0.04 11.83 17.43
N PHE A 52 -0.14 10.80 16.58
CA PHE A 52 -1.33 9.97 16.46
C PHE A 52 -1.17 8.53 16.97
N CYS A 53 -1.90 8.19 18.04
CA CYS A 53 -2.53 6.88 18.32
C CYS A 53 -3.02 6.73 19.77
N TYR A 54 -2.76 7.66 20.70
CA TYR A 54 -2.94 7.34 22.12
C TYR A 54 -4.40 7.22 22.59
N LYS A 55 -5.35 7.96 22.02
CA LYS A 55 -6.71 8.04 22.58
C LYS A 55 -7.51 6.74 22.43
N ASP A 56 -7.16 5.92 21.44
CA ASP A 56 -7.79 4.61 21.18
C ASP A 56 -6.86 3.43 21.57
N TRP A 57 -5.60 3.70 21.94
CA TRP A 57 -4.60 2.65 22.26
C TRP A 57 -4.96 1.84 23.51
N ASP A 58 -5.57 2.48 24.52
CA ASP A 58 -6.06 1.83 25.74
C ASP A 58 -7.15 0.78 25.43
N GLU A 59 -7.87 0.90 24.31
CA GLU A 59 -8.95 -0.03 23.92
C GLU A 59 -8.44 -1.24 23.12
N PHE A 60 -7.24 -1.15 22.53
CA PHE A 60 -6.80 -2.11 21.51
C PHE A 60 -5.64 -3.05 21.90
N HIS A 61 -4.92 -2.80 23.01
CA HIS A 61 -3.89 -3.70 23.58
C HIS A 61 -2.98 -4.37 22.52
N THR A 62 -2.58 -3.63 21.48
CA THR A 62 -1.68 -4.15 20.45
C THR A 62 -0.28 -4.32 21.04
N TYR A 63 0.29 -5.50 20.81
CA TYR A 63 1.56 -6.01 21.33
C TYR A 63 2.73 -5.00 21.29
N ASP A 64 3.71 -5.21 22.18
CA ASP A 64 4.91 -4.39 22.49
C ASP A 64 5.82 -3.97 21.31
N TYR A 65 5.56 -4.41 20.08
CA TYR A 65 6.42 -4.19 18.92
C TYR A 65 6.57 -2.70 18.56
N LEU A 66 5.51 -1.90 18.74
CA LEU A 66 5.56 -0.45 18.54
C LEU A 66 6.20 0.32 19.71
N ASN A 67 6.29 -0.32 20.89
CA ASN A 67 6.75 0.30 22.13
C ASN A 67 8.27 0.59 22.12
N THR A 68 9.01 -0.09 21.25
CA THR A 68 10.46 0.09 21.09
C THR A 68 10.81 1.18 20.08
N TYR A 69 9.95 1.47 19.10
CA TYR A 69 10.24 2.42 18.02
C TYR A 69 9.61 3.83 18.22
N TYR A 70 8.51 3.95 18.97
CA TYR A 70 7.66 5.15 18.96
C TYR A 70 7.56 5.93 20.29
N LYS A 71 8.52 5.77 21.21
CA LYS A 71 8.61 6.66 22.40
C LYS A 71 9.24 8.00 22.03
N ILE A 72 8.51 8.83 21.28
CA ILE A 72 8.81 10.26 21.17
C ILE A 72 7.51 10.98 21.56
N GLY A 73 7.60 11.92 22.51
CA GLY A 73 6.45 12.51 23.18
C GLY A 73 5.68 13.48 22.28
N PHE A 74 4.34 13.42 22.30
CA PHE A 74 3.50 14.33 21.54
C PHE A 74 2.25 14.77 22.30
N GLY A 75 1.90 16.04 22.13
CA GLY A 75 0.68 16.67 22.64
C GLY A 75 -0.43 16.71 21.58
N ILE A 76 -1.68 16.62 22.01
CA ILE A 76 -2.88 16.54 21.19
C ILE A 76 -2.99 17.76 20.24
N ARG A 77 -3.19 17.53 18.93
CA ARG A 77 -3.55 18.57 17.95
C ARG A 77 -4.91 18.29 17.32
N ASP A 78 -5.75 19.32 17.25
CA ASP A 78 -7.09 19.26 16.65
C ASP A 78 -7.08 19.16 15.11
N GLU A 79 -8.12 18.53 14.58
CA GLU A 79 -8.33 18.01 13.21
C GLU A 79 -8.09 19.00 12.06
N GLY A 80 -8.03 20.31 12.33
CA GLY A 80 -7.96 21.37 11.32
C GLY A 80 -6.58 21.91 10.98
N GLN A 81 -5.52 21.56 11.71
CA GLN A 81 -4.19 22.17 11.54
C GLN A 81 -3.10 21.26 10.96
N ALA A 82 -3.26 19.93 10.97
CA ALA A 82 -2.22 19.00 10.51
C ALA A 82 -2.00 19.02 8.98
N LEU A 83 -3.01 19.42 8.20
CA LEU A 83 -2.92 19.46 6.74
C LEU A 83 -2.54 20.85 6.17
N LYS A 84 -2.53 21.91 6.99
CA LYS A 84 -2.41 23.28 6.47
C LYS A 84 -1.00 23.88 6.50
N ASN A 85 -0.07 23.26 7.23
CA ASN A 85 1.30 23.74 7.34
C ASN A 85 2.28 22.58 7.21
N LYS A 86 2.49 22.08 5.98
CA LYS A 86 3.63 21.22 5.69
C LYS A 86 4.53 21.94 4.70
N SER A 87 5.65 22.45 5.23
CA SER A 87 6.76 23.00 4.47
C SER A 87 7.38 21.92 3.58
N ASP A 88 8.03 22.36 2.50
CA ASP A 88 8.68 21.53 1.47
C ASP A 88 9.52 20.36 2.02
N ASN A 89 10.20 20.52 3.16
CA ASN A 89 11.01 19.46 3.80
C ASN A 89 10.22 18.18 4.17
N SER A 90 8.91 18.27 4.42
CA SER A 90 8.10 17.10 4.80
C SER A 90 7.68 16.23 3.62
N ASN A 91 7.80 16.74 2.39
CA ASN A 91 7.53 15.97 1.18
C ASN A 91 8.74 15.12 0.77
N GLU A 92 9.96 15.60 1.01
CA GLU A 92 11.19 14.83 0.73
C GLU A 92 11.31 13.61 1.65
N GLU A 93 11.11 13.77 2.96
CA GLU A 93 11.11 12.65 3.92
C GLU A 93 10.01 11.62 3.61
N LEU A 94 8.81 12.08 3.24
CA LEU A 94 7.73 11.18 2.82
C LEU A 94 8.08 10.46 1.52
N LEU A 95 8.69 11.14 0.55
CA LEU A 95 9.15 10.51 -0.69
C LEU A 95 10.20 9.43 -0.43
N GLU A 96 11.16 9.67 0.47
CA GLU A 96 12.17 8.68 0.86
C GLU A 96 11.54 7.46 1.53
N LEU A 97 10.63 7.66 2.48
CA LEU A 97 9.89 6.55 3.13
C LEU A 97 9.09 5.73 2.12
N GLN A 98 8.48 6.39 1.14
CA GLN A 98 7.74 5.70 0.08
C GLN A 98 8.69 4.93 -0.82
N LYS A 99 9.81 5.52 -1.24
CA LYS A 99 10.83 4.79 -2.00
C LYS A 99 11.31 3.55 -1.26
N GLU A 100 11.68 3.67 0.00
CA GLU A 100 12.11 2.53 0.82
C GLU A 100 11.03 1.44 0.91
N TYR A 101 9.77 1.84 1.13
CA TYR A 101 8.65 0.90 1.18
C TYR A 101 8.45 0.19 -0.16
N TYR A 102 8.41 0.91 -1.28
CA TYR A 102 8.15 0.31 -2.58
C TYR A 102 9.33 -0.51 -3.09
N ASP A 103 10.56 -0.02 -2.95
CA ASP A 103 11.78 -0.76 -3.34
C ASP A 103 11.91 -2.10 -2.59
N SER A 104 11.38 -2.17 -1.36
CA SER A 104 11.42 -3.39 -0.54
C SER A 104 10.25 -4.36 -0.78
N ASN A 105 9.19 -3.95 -1.48
CA ASN A 105 7.96 -4.73 -1.61
C ASN A 105 7.47 -4.92 -3.06
N PHE A 106 8.10 -4.25 -4.03
CA PHE A 106 7.67 -4.21 -5.41
C PHE A 106 8.87 -4.23 -6.37
N GLU A 107 8.67 -4.81 -7.55
CA GLU A 107 9.71 -4.95 -8.59
C GLU A 107 9.69 -3.76 -9.58
N PHE A 108 9.54 -2.54 -9.08
CA PHE A 108 9.61 -1.31 -9.90
C PHE A 108 10.27 -0.16 -9.15
N THR A 109 10.87 0.77 -9.88
CA THR A 109 11.47 1.98 -9.30
C THR A 109 10.47 3.15 -9.27
N ILE A 110 10.38 3.85 -8.13
CA ILE A 110 9.62 5.09 -8.02
C ILE A 110 10.45 6.30 -8.47
N GLU A 111 9.97 6.98 -9.50
CA GLU A 111 10.57 8.20 -10.04
C GLU A 111 10.02 9.45 -9.35
N SER A 112 8.72 9.47 -9.07
CA SER A 112 8.04 10.53 -8.33
C SER A 112 6.85 9.98 -7.55
N TYR A 113 6.51 10.65 -6.45
CA TYR A 113 5.38 10.30 -5.59
C TYR A 113 4.73 11.56 -5.04
N ASP A 114 3.42 11.67 -5.20
CA ASP A 114 2.60 12.76 -4.71
C ASP A 114 1.48 12.21 -3.82
N LEU A 115 1.50 12.61 -2.54
CA LEU A 115 0.40 12.31 -1.62
C LEU A 115 -0.73 13.31 -1.83
N LEU A 116 -1.83 12.86 -2.44
CA LEU A 116 -2.95 13.74 -2.80
C LEU A 116 -3.88 13.99 -1.60
N SER A 117 -4.17 12.95 -0.82
CA SER A 117 -5.00 13.08 0.38
C SER A 117 -4.83 11.93 1.35
N VAL A 118 -5.04 12.23 2.64
CA VAL A 118 -5.21 11.25 3.70
C VAL A 118 -6.38 11.68 4.57
N THR A 119 -7.39 10.83 4.72
CA THR A 119 -8.57 11.11 5.55
C THR A 119 -8.76 10.06 6.62
N ASN A 120 -9.45 10.44 7.70
CA ASN A 120 -9.77 9.57 8.83
C ASN A 120 -8.54 8.91 9.49
N PHE A 121 -7.35 9.50 9.42
CA PHE A 121 -6.16 8.96 10.11
C PHE A 121 -6.27 9.01 11.64
N ASN A 122 -7.22 9.79 12.15
CA ASN A 122 -7.29 10.20 13.54
C ASN A 122 -8.24 9.38 14.43
N SER A 123 -8.57 8.16 14.05
CA SER A 123 -9.49 7.29 14.81
C SER A 123 -9.23 5.84 14.45
N ILE A 124 -9.18 4.92 15.41
CA ILE A 124 -8.96 3.48 15.15
C ILE A 124 -10.29 2.70 15.22
N THR A 125 -11.41 3.39 15.41
CA THR A 125 -12.72 2.76 15.53
C THR A 125 -13.07 1.96 14.27
N GLU A 126 -13.68 0.79 14.47
CA GLU A 126 -13.93 -0.21 13.41
C GLU A 126 -14.78 0.34 12.24
N ASP A 127 -15.54 1.43 12.45
CA ASP A 127 -16.44 2.05 11.49
C ASP A 127 -15.75 3.06 10.55
N LYS A 128 -14.54 3.53 10.87
CA LYS A 128 -13.85 4.56 10.07
C LYS A 128 -12.58 4.02 9.41
N LYS A 129 -12.66 3.77 8.10
CA LYS A 129 -11.47 3.46 7.29
C LYS A 129 -10.54 4.66 7.13
N LEU A 130 -9.24 4.42 7.22
CA LEU A 130 -8.23 5.33 6.66
C LEU A 130 -8.39 5.31 5.14
N GLU A 131 -8.44 6.48 4.52
CA GLU A 131 -8.42 6.59 3.06
C GLU A 131 -7.21 7.40 2.64
N VAL A 132 -6.51 6.90 1.63
CA VAL A 132 -5.30 7.51 1.09
C VAL A 132 -5.45 7.58 -0.42
N SER A 133 -5.19 8.75 -0.99
CA SER A 133 -5.00 8.89 -2.43
C SER A 133 -3.59 9.36 -2.71
N ASN A 134 -2.90 8.70 -3.63
CA ASN A 134 -1.58 9.10 -4.10
C ASN A 134 -1.47 8.91 -5.61
N GLU A 135 -0.49 9.60 -6.16
CA GLU A 135 -0.05 9.46 -7.54
C GLU A 135 1.44 9.14 -7.54
N MET A 136 1.88 8.25 -8.44
CA MET A 136 3.28 7.96 -8.63
C MET A 136 3.62 7.74 -10.10
N ILE A 137 4.85 8.11 -10.46
CA ILE A 137 5.46 7.73 -11.73
C ILE A 137 6.50 6.66 -11.44
N VAL A 138 6.42 5.56 -12.17
CA VAL A 138 7.31 4.41 -12.00
C VAL A 138 7.97 4.00 -13.31
N SER A 139 9.14 3.39 -13.21
CA SER A 139 9.86 2.73 -14.31
C SER A 139 9.82 1.20 -14.14
N ASP A 140 10.44 0.44 -15.06
CA ASP A 140 10.57 -1.03 -15.03
C ASP A 140 9.28 -1.87 -15.24
N VAL A 141 8.10 -1.26 -15.13
CA VAL A 141 6.81 -1.92 -15.40
C VAL A 141 6.60 -2.20 -16.90
N ILE A 142 7.16 -1.37 -17.78
CA ILE A 142 7.08 -1.51 -19.24
C ILE A 142 8.46 -1.87 -19.79
N PHE A 143 8.50 -2.83 -20.71
CA PHE A 143 9.72 -3.21 -21.40
C PHE A 143 9.46 -3.42 -22.90
N LYS A 144 10.49 -3.21 -23.71
CA LYS A 144 10.40 -3.33 -25.17
C LYS A 144 10.69 -4.77 -25.62
N ILE A 145 9.84 -5.32 -26.48
CA ILE A 145 9.98 -6.65 -27.09
C ILE A 145 9.93 -6.49 -28.62
N GLY A 146 11.08 -6.28 -29.26
CA GLY A 146 11.13 -6.06 -30.71
C GLY A 146 10.37 -4.78 -31.12
N SER A 147 9.30 -4.92 -31.90
CA SER A 147 8.37 -3.83 -32.24
C SER A 147 7.30 -3.58 -31.19
N ASP A 148 7.11 -4.52 -30.27
CA ASP A 148 6.00 -4.55 -29.33
C ASP A 148 6.48 -4.16 -27.93
N TYR A 149 5.53 -4.07 -27.00
CA TYR A 149 5.77 -3.74 -25.60
C TYR A 149 5.20 -4.81 -24.69
N GLY A 150 5.98 -5.21 -23.70
CA GLY A 150 5.54 -6.01 -22.57
C GLY A 150 5.20 -5.14 -21.37
N LEU A 151 4.22 -5.58 -20.59
CA LEU A 151 3.79 -4.92 -19.37
C LEU A 151 3.77 -5.91 -18.21
N ASN A 152 4.62 -5.68 -17.21
CA ASN A 152 4.66 -6.46 -15.98
C ASN A 152 3.61 -5.94 -14.98
N ILE A 153 2.32 -6.07 -15.33
CA ILE A 153 1.24 -5.59 -14.46
C ILE A 153 1.23 -6.29 -13.09
N GLY A 154 1.76 -7.53 -13.03
CA GLY A 154 1.94 -8.27 -11.78
C GLY A 154 2.93 -7.61 -10.82
N TYR A 155 3.77 -6.67 -11.27
CA TYR A 155 4.62 -5.91 -10.35
C TYR A 155 3.81 -4.97 -9.47
N LEU A 156 2.56 -4.67 -9.83
CA LEU A 156 1.70 -3.76 -9.06
C LEU A 156 0.94 -4.44 -7.92
N ILE A 157 0.93 -5.78 -7.86
CA ILE A 157 0.28 -6.53 -6.77
C ILE A 157 1.21 -6.77 -5.56
N GLY A 158 2.48 -6.37 -5.67
CA GLY A 158 3.52 -6.57 -4.65
C GLY A 158 4.07 -7.99 -4.62
N GLU A 159 5.03 -8.22 -3.72
CA GLU A 159 5.67 -9.53 -3.55
C GLU A 159 4.66 -10.66 -3.30
N GLN A 160 4.79 -11.73 -4.07
CA GLN A 160 4.05 -12.98 -3.88
C GLN A 160 5.04 -14.05 -3.44
N ILE A 161 4.80 -14.65 -2.27
CA ILE A 161 5.58 -15.80 -1.81
C ILE A 161 5.07 -17.03 -2.56
N LYS A 162 5.87 -17.52 -3.49
CA LYS A 162 5.65 -18.83 -4.11
C LYS A 162 6.20 -19.91 -3.18
N LEU A 163 5.32 -20.76 -2.66
CA LEU A 163 5.72 -21.93 -1.88
C LEU A 163 5.78 -23.15 -2.81
N GLU A 164 6.89 -23.89 -2.79
CA GLU A 164 7.07 -25.08 -3.63
C GLU A 164 7.53 -26.31 -2.84
N GLY A 165 7.10 -27.49 -3.28
CA GLY A 165 7.61 -28.78 -2.78
C GLY A 165 7.49 -28.94 -1.26
N SER A 166 8.63 -29.15 -0.60
CA SER A 166 8.67 -29.36 0.86
C SER A 166 8.29 -28.12 1.68
N GLU A 167 8.20 -26.92 1.08
CA GLU A 167 7.72 -25.72 1.76
C GLU A 167 6.21 -25.74 2.02
N LEU A 168 5.47 -26.57 1.27
CA LEU A 168 4.06 -26.84 1.53
C LEU A 168 3.86 -27.74 2.76
N ASP A 169 4.87 -28.57 3.08
CA ASP A 169 4.84 -29.50 4.22
C ASP A 169 5.26 -28.77 5.50
N ARG A 170 4.31 -28.01 6.05
CA ARG A 170 4.52 -27.13 7.21
C ARG A 170 4.81 -27.96 8.47
N LYS A 171 6.03 -27.80 9.00
CA LYS A 171 6.45 -28.40 10.30
C LYS A 171 6.17 -27.52 11.51
N CYS A 172 5.79 -26.27 11.27
CA CYS A 172 5.48 -25.28 12.30
C CYS A 172 4.29 -24.42 11.87
N ASP A 173 3.58 -23.90 12.85
CA ASP A 173 2.47 -22.98 12.62
C ASP A 173 2.98 -21.64 12.09
N ILE A 174 2.21 -21.04 11.17
CA ILE A 174 2.45 -19.67 10.74
C ILE A 174 1.80 -18.74 11.77
N ILE A 175 2.64 -17.99 12.48
CA ILE A 175 2.16 -16.95 13.38
C ILE A 175 1.89 -15.68 12.56
N ARG A 176 0.63 -15.25 12.52
CA ARG A 176 0.25 -13.91 12.09
C ARG A 176 -0.41 -13.18 13.24
N ASP A 177 -0.11 -11.88 13.35
CA ASP A 177 -0.65 -11.04 14.43
C ASP A 177 -2.18 -10.88 14.35
N TYR A 178 -2.75 -10.97 13.15
CA TYR A 178 -4.17 -10.91 12.89
C TYR A 178 -4.53 -11.52 11.53
N ALA A 179 -5.78 -11.98 11.38
CA ALA A 179 -6.34 -12.38 10.09
C ALA A 179 -6.58 -11.14 9.23
N ALA A 180 -6.28 -11.21 7.93
CA ALA A 180 -6.24 -10.08 7.01
C ALA A 180 -6.94 -10.40 5.68
N ASN A 181 -7.57 -9.40 5.08
CA ASN A 181 -8.14 -9.47 3.74
C ASN A 181 -7.56 -8.36 2.84
N TYR A 182 -7.13 -8.75 1.65
CA TYR A 182 -6.48 -7.89 0.66
C TYR A 182 -7.33 -7.88 -0.62
N SER A 183 -7.64 -6.69 -1.14
CA SER A 183 -8.37 -6.52 -2.40
C SER A 183 -7.62 -5.52 -3.28
N ILE A 184 -7.07 -5.98 -4.39
CA ILE A 184 -6.29 -5.16 -5.32
C ILE A 184 -7.04 -5.13 -6.65
N GLU A 185 -7.47 -3.95 -7.08
CA GLU A 185 -8.10 -3.72 -8.39
C GLU A 185 -7.21 -2.82 -9.22
N ILE A 186 -6.89 -3.26 -10.44
CA ILE A 186 -6.01 -2.53 -11.37
C ILE A 186 -6.78 -2.25 -12.65
N VAL A 187 -6.89 -0.97 -12.98
CA VAL A 187 -7.55 -0.46 -14.20
C VAL A 187 -6.48 0.09 -15.13
N LEU A 188 -6.12 -0.68 -16.16
CA LEU A 188 -5.14 -0.29 -17.17
C LEU A 188 -5.79 0.44 -18.34
N THR A 189 -5.31 1.65 -18.64
CA THR A 189 -5.67 2.39 -19.85
C THR A 189 -4.72 2.04 -20.99
N ILE A 190 -5.26 1.50 -22.08
CA ILE A 190 -4.49 1.19 -23.29
C ILE A 190 -4.31 2.47 -24.13
N PRO A 191 -3.07 2.86 -24.47
CA PRO A 191 -2.82 4.02 -25.34
C PRO A 191 -3.49 3.90 -26.71
N GLU A 192 -3.84 5.04 -27.31
CA GLU A 192 -4.44 5.06 -28.64
C GLU A 192 -3.54 4.40 -29.69
N GLY A 193 -4.14 3.59 -30.56
CA GLY A 193 -3.42 2.84 -31.60
C GLY A 193 -2.79 1.53 -31.13
N TYR A 194 -2.91 1.18 -29.84
CA TYR A 194 -2.43 -0.08 -29.29
C TYR A 194 -3.58 -1.04 -28.96
N THR A 195 -3.29 -2.34 -28.97
CA THR A 195 -4.22 -3.39 -28.56
C THR A 195 -3.47 -4.43 -27.74
N ILE A 196 -4.19 -5.11 -26.83
CA ILE A 196 -3.62 -6.21 -26.04
C ILE A 196 -3.60 -7.46 -26.92
N SER A 197 -2.43 -8.08 -27.06
CA SER A 197 -2.24 -9.31 -27.83
C SER A 197 -2.57 -10.57 -27.03
N ASP A 198 -2.26 -10.60 -25.73
CA ASP A 198 -2.54 -11.74 -24.84
C ASP A 198 -2.77 -11.27 -23.40
N ILE A 199 -3.83 -11.81 -22.77
CA ILE A 199 -4.16 -11.58 -21.36
C ILE A 199 -4.14 -12.89 -20.53
N SER A 200 -3.95 -14.03 -21.19
CA SER A 200 -3.98 -15.36 -20.57
C SER A 200 -3.07 -15.49 -19.34
N PRO A 201 -1.86 -14.89 -19.30
CA PRO A 201 -1.00 -14.94 -18.12
C PRO A 201 -1.59 -14.34 -16.84
N LEU A 202 -2.62 -13.47 -16.94
CA LEU A 202 -3.25 -12.84 -15.78
C LEU A 202 -4.38 -13.69 -15.17
N ILE A 203 -4.84 -14.72 -15.88
CA ILE A 203 -5.96 -15.55 -15.44
C ILE A 203 -5.40 -16.69 -14.60
N THR A 204 -5.25 -16.45 -13.30
CA THR A 204 -4.86 -17.48 -12.33
C THR A 204 -5.83 -17.46 -11.15
N ILE A 205 -6.42 -18.61 -10.86
CA ILE A 205 -7.20 -18.83 -9.63
C ILE A 205 -6.36 -19.75 -8.75
N VAL A 206 -6.01 -19.27 -7.56
CA VAL A 206 -5.32 -20.07 -6.54
C VAL A 206 -6.27 -20.23 -5.37
N GLU A 207 -6.74 -21.45 -5.14
CA GLU A 207 -7.45 -21.84 -3.93
C GLU A 207 -6.46 -22.54 -3.00
N ASN A 208 -6.26 -21.98 -1.81
CA ASN A 208 -5.47 -22.63 -0.76
C ASN A 208 -6.45 -23.29 0.22
N GLU A 209 -6.27 -24.59 0.47
CA GLU A 209 -7.00 -25.36 1.50
C GLU A 209 -6.66 -24.92 2.93
#